data_AF-A0A9D2JW24-F1
#
_entry.id   AF-A0A9D2JW24-F1
#
_cell.length_a   1.000
_cell.length_b   1.000
_cell.length_c   1.000
_cell.angle_alpha   90.00
_cell.angle_beta   90.00
_cell.angle_gamma   90.00
#
_symmetry.space_group_name_H-M   'P 1'
#
loop_
_entity.id
_entity.type
_entity.pdbx_description
1 polymer ?
#
loop_
_entity_poly.entity_id
_entity_poly.type
_entity_poly.pdbx_seq_one_letter_code
_entity_poly.pdbx_strand_id
1 'polypeptide(L)' 'MEKVIKTMDGNTAAAYVAYAYTDVAAIFPITPSSTMAEVLDEWPNR' A
#
# COMPACT_ATOMS: atom_id res chain seq x y z
N MET A 1 -18.32 -12.51 3.16
CA MET A 1 -16.97 -12.15 3.62
C MET A 1 -17.11 -11.44 4.95
N GLU A 2 -16.52 -11.96 6.02
CA GLU A 2 -16.45 -11.23 7.28
C GLU A 2 -15.48 -10.06 7.13
N LYS A 3 -15.79 -8.93 7.78
CA LYS A 3 -14.95 -7.74 7.74
C LYS A 3 -13.68 -8.00 8.55
N VAL A 4 -12.53 -7.96 7.90
CA VAL A 4 -11.23 -8.05 8.58
C VAL A 4 -10.94 -6.71 9.25
N ILE A 5 -10.84 -6.71 10.58
CA ILE A 5 -10.42 -5.54 11.36
C ILE A 5 -8.93 -5.69 11.64
N LYS A 6 -8.14 -4.71 11.20
CA LYS A 6 -6.70 -4.67 11.40
C LYS A 6 -6.28 -3.23 11.71
N THR A 7 -5.40 -3.08 12.70
CA THR A 7 -4.75 -1.79 12.98
C THR A 7 -3.62 -1.58 11.98
N MET A 8 -3.64 -0.44 11.29
CA MET A 8 -2.59 -0.02 10.36
C MET A 8 -2.61 1.52 10.24
N ASP A 9 -1.52 2.11 9.73
CA ASP A 9 -1.49 3.52 9.38
C ASP A 9 -2.24 3.81 8.06
N GLY A 10 -2.50 5.09 7.78
CA GLY A 10 -3.27 5.51 6.62
C GLY A 10 -2.61 5.22 5.27
N ASN A 11 -1.29 5.32 5.17
CA ASN A 11 -0.57 5.03 3.92
C ASN A 11 -0.59 3.53 3.62
N THR A 12 -0.41 2.69 4.64
CA THR A 12 -0.54 1.23 4.50
C THR A 12 -1.97 0.83 4.12
N ALA A 13 -3.00 1.49 4.68
CA ALA A 13 -4.39 1.24 4.30
C ALA A 13 -4.69 1.63 2.84
N ALA A 14 -4.18 2.78 2.39
CA ALA A 14 -4.30 3.22 1.00
C ALA A 14 -3.55 2.29 0.04
N ALA A 15 -2.31 1.91 0.39
CA ALA A 15 -1.52 0.92 -0.34
C ALA A 15 -2.28 -0.40 -0.50
N TYR A 16 -2.95 -0.89 0.55
CA TYR A 16 -3.66 -2.17 0.52
C TYR A 16 -4.74 -2.21 -0.56
N VAL A 17 -5.50 -1.12 -0.67
CA VAL A 17 -6.52 -0.99 -1.71
C VAL A 17 -5.87 -0.76 -3.07
N ALA A 18 -4.88 0.14 -3.16
CA ALA A 18 -4.23 0.47 -4.43
C ALA A 18 -3.59 -0.76 -5.10
N TYR A 19 -2.93 -1.62 -4.32
CA TYR A 19 -2.32 -2.86 -4.79
C TYR A 19 -3.34 -3.84 -5.40
N ALA A 20 -4.52 -3.95 -4.79
CA ALA A 20 -5.54 -4.90 -5.23
C ALA A 20 -6.16 -4.56 -6.59
N TYR A 21 -6.04 -3.31 -7.06
CA TYR A 21 -6.72 -2.81 -8.26
C TYR A 21 -5.77 -2.22 -9.31
N THR A 22 -4.46 -2.28 -9.09
CA THR A 22 -3.47 -1.64 -9.98
C THR A 22 -2.38 -2.63 -10.35
N ASP A 23 -2.20 -2.89 -11.65
CA ASP A 23 -1.14 -3.77 -12.15
C ASP A 23 0.24 -3.08 -12.21
N VAL A 24 0.26 -1.79 -12.59
CA VAL A 24 1.47 -0.99 -12.73
C VAL A 24 1.25 0.39 -12.12
N ALA A 25 2.15 0.80 -11.22
CA ALA A 25 2.17 2.15 -10.65
C ALA A 25 3.50 2.83 -10.96
N ALA A 26 3.46 4.02 -11.57
CA ALA A 26 4.63 4.88 -11.69
C ALA A 26 4.75 5.75 -10.43
N ILE A 27 5.90 5.71 -9.76
CA ILE A 27 6.08 6.24 -8.41
C ILE A 27 7.27 7.20 -8.36
N PHE A 28 7.16 8.27 -7.58
CA PHE A 28 8.27 9.13 -7.20
C PHE A 28 8.19 9.46 -5.69
N PRO A 29 9.29 9.34 -4.94
CA PRO A 29 9.28 9.55 -3.49
C PRO A 29 9.07 11.03 -3.14
N ILE A 30 8.09 11.30 -2.28
CA ILE A 30 7.85 12.61 -1.69
C ILE A 30 7.18 12.46 -0.32
N THR A 31 7.66 13.22 0.68
CA THR A 31 7.09 13.22 2.03
C THR A 31 5.69 13.85 2.02
N PRO A 32 4.67 13.26 2.68
CA PRO A 32 4.71 12.09 3.58
C PRO A 32 4.31 10.76 2.92
N SER A 33 4.15 10.70 1.60
CA SER A 33 3.57 9.54 0.89
C SER A 33 4.57 8.45 0.52
N SER A 34 5.88 8.65 0.72
CA SER A 34 6.90 7.65 0.35
C SER A 34 6.63 6.26 0.92
N THR A 35 6.10 6.16 2.16
CA THR A 35 5.84 4.86 2.79
C THR A 35 4.78 4.02 2.07
N MET A 36 3.87 4.65 1.32
CA MET A 36 2.88 3.92 0.52
C MET A 36 3.56 3.07 -0.55
N ALA A 37 4.62 3.60 -1.19
CA ALA A 37 5.37 2.88 -2.22
C ALA A 37 6.28 1.80 -1.63
N GLU A 38 6.99 2.13 -0.55
CA GLU A 38 7.92 1.21 0.12
C GLU A 38 7.20 -0.06 0.61
N VAL A 39 6.02 0.11 1.21
CA VAL A 39 5.19 -1.01 1.68
C VAL A 39 4.71 -1.89 0.50
N LEU A 40 4.40 -1.29 -0.64
CA LEU A 40 4.02 -2.03 -1.86
C LEU A 40 5.18 -2.81 -2.45
N ASP A 41 6.39 -2.24 -2.49
CA ASP A 41 7.58 -2.92 -3.00
C ASP A 41 7.97 -4.13 -2.12
N GLU A 42 7.63 -4.12 -0.83
CA GLU A 42 7.86 -5.26 0.07
C GLU A 42 6.86 -6.41 -0.11
N TRP A 43 5.62 -6.15 -0.57
CA TRP A 43 4.55 -7.16 -0.62
C TRP A 43 4.71 -8.27 -1.66
N PRO A 44 5.14 -8.01 -2.92
CA PRO A 44 5.42 -9.06 -3.90
C PRO A 44 6.52 -10.01 -3.44
N ASN A 45 7.39 -9.55 -2.54
CA ASN A 45 8.55 -10.27 -2.04
C ASN A 45 8.26 -11.07 -0.74
N ARG A 46 6.97 -11.25 -0.38
CA ARG A 46 6.51 -12.06 0.77
C ARG A 46 5.65 -13.25 0.35
#